data_AF-A0A1D3K858-F1
#
_entry.id   AF-A0A1D3K858-F1
#
_cell.length_a   1.000
_cell.length_b   1.000
_cell.length_c   1.000
_cell.angle_alpha   90.00
_cell.angle_beta   90.00
_cell.angle_gamma   90.00
#
_symmetry.space_group_name_H-M   'P 1'
#
loop_
_entity.id
_entity.type
_entity.pdbx_description
1 polymer ?
#
loop_
_entity_poly.entity_id
_entity_poly.type
_entity_poly.pdbx_seq_one_letter_code
_entity_poly.pdbx_strand_id
1 'polypeptide(L)'
;MDVHHLAPPELASLAASSREIFEGILAQSLGHQRTLGTCLYAAVMCAAVINRFTSFQAAVRGGDGDSDGGLYIDWVGHGHYWVEATAGDQSFVVDVTADQFGLPKVVVAPLEDLPARYIPGDQKAVDEHAAELMLGIQSEQAG
;
A
#
# COMPACT_ATOMS: atom_id res chain seq x y z
N MET A 1 -21.35 4.86 -19.97
CA MET A 1 -21.71 3.50 -19.52
C MET A 1 -20.99 3.38 -18.19
N ASP A 2 -21.67 3.79 -17.13
CA ASP A 2 -21.08 4.01 -15.80
C ASP A 2 -20.95 2.69 -15.06
N VAL A 3 -19.72 2.19 -14.96
CA VAL A 3 -19.32 1.12 -14.05
C VAL A 3 -18.08 1.60 -13.31
N HIS A 4 -18.31 2.42 -12.28
CA HIS A 4 -17.33 2.71 -11.25
C HIS A 4 -17.99 2.35 -9.92
N HIS A 5 -17.78 1.11 -9.47
CA HIS A 5 -17.98 0.78 -8.07
C HIS A 5 -16.81 1.42 -7.30
N LEU A 6 -16.90 2.74 -7.13
CA LEU A 6 -15.89 3.54 -6.46
C LEU A 6 -15.62 2.96 -5.07
N ALA A 7 -14.35 2.89 -4.70
CA ALA A 7 -13.96 2.53 -3.35
C ALA A 7 -14.75 3.36 -2.30
N PRO A 8 -15.08 2.77 -1.14
CA PRO A 8 -15.77 3.46 -0.06
C PRO A 8 -15.12 4.83 0.21
N PRO A 9 -15.90 5.94 0.27
CA PRO A 9 -15.33 7.28 0.43
C PRO A 9 -14.43 7.43 1.65
N GLU A 10 -14.75 6.71 2.74
CA GLU A 10 -13.93 6.67 3.95
C GLU A 10 -12.54 6.07 3.70
N LEU A 11 -12.47 4.98 2.92
CA LEU A 11 -11.21 4.30 2.60
C LEU A 11 -10.37 5.16 1.65
N ALA A 12 -11.00 5.75 0.63
CA ALA A 12 -10.33 6.66 -0.30
C ALA A 12 -9.78 7.91 0.40
N SER A 13 -10.57 8.53 1.29
CA SER A 13 -10.12 9.69 2.07
C SER A 13 -8.98 9.33 3.01
N LEU A 14 -9.04 8.18 3.67
CA LEU A 14 -8.00 7.75 4.60
C LEU A 14 -6.69 7.40 3.90
N ALA A 15 -6.77 6.80 2.71
CA ALA A 15 -5.60 6.55 1.86
C ALA A 15 -4.95 7.86 1.41
N ALA A 16 -5.74 8.86 0.99
CA ALA A 16 -5.25 10.18 0.64
C ALA A 16 -4.54 10.87 1.82
N SER A 17 -5.16 10.88 3.01
CA SER A 17 -4.54 11.42 4.23
C SER A 17 -3.26 10.65 4.60
N SER A 18 -3.26 9.32 4.43
CA SER A 18 -2.07 8.50 4.68
C SER A 18 -0.93 8.89 3.74
N ARG A 19 -1.22 9.15 2.46
CA ARG A 19 -0.22 9.65 1.51
C ARG A 19 0.35 11.01 1.94
N GLU A 20 -0.49 11.97 2.32
CA GLU A 20 -0.04 13.29 2.75
C GLU A 20 0.85 13.24 4.00
N ILE A 21 0.44 12.45 5.00
CA ILE A 21 1.24 12.21 6.21
C ILE A 21 2.60 11.60 5.83
N PHE A 22 2.59 10.61 4.93
CA PHE A 22 3.82 9.96 4.50
C PHE A 22 4.76 10.90 3.74
N GLU A 23 4.25 11.72 2.83
CA GLU A 23 5.03 12.76 2.16
C GLU A 23 5.63 13.75 3.18
N GLY A 24 4.90 14.08 4.25
CA GLY A 24 5.40 14.88 5.37
C GLY A 24 6.58 14.22 6.10
N ILE A 25 6.47 12.93 6.41
CA ILE A 25 7.55 12.14 7.01
C ILE A 25 8.79 12.13 6.11
N LEU A 26 8.61 11.83 4.82
CA LEU A 26 9.72 11.80 3.86
C LEU A 26 10.40 13.18 3.73
N ALA A 27 9.62 14.26 3.68
CA ALA A 27 10.16 15.62 3.58
C ALA A 27 11.02 15.97 4.81
N GLN A 28 10.57 15.61 6.01
CA GLN A 28 11.30 15.89 7.24
C GLN A 28 12.53 15.00 7.44
N SER A 29 12.44 13.72 7.07
CA SER A 29 13.50 12.75 7.30
C SER A 29 14.56 12.72 6.19
N LEU A 30 14.16 12.92 4.93
CA LEU A 30 15.03 12.77 3.75
C LEU A 30 15.20 14.05 2.93
N GLY A 31 14.52 15.14 3.31
CA GLY A 31 14.54 16.40 2.57
C GLY A 31 13.78 16.38 1.25
N HIS A 32 12.96 15.35 0.97
CA HIS A 32 12.15 15.24 -0.25
C HIS A 32 10.90 14.38 -0.06
N GLN A 33 9.92 14.50 -0.95
CA GLN A 33 8.66 13.72 -0.91
C GLN A 33 8.66 12.48 -1.83
N ARG A 34 9.80 12.13 -2.44
CA ARG A 34 9.88 11.00 -3.37
C ARG A 34 9.66 9.68 -2.65
N THR A 35 8.80 8.85 -3.22
CA THR A 35 8.38 7.56 -2.65
C THR A 35 9.27 6.39 -3.06
N LEU A 36 10.14 6.51 -4.08
CA LEU A 36 10.91 5.38 -4.61
C LEU A 36 11.64 4.59 -3.51
N GLY A 37 11.37 3.28 -3.43
CA GLY A 37 11.97 2.38 -2.44
C GLY A 37 11.34 2.45 -1.04
N THR A 38 10.24 3.16 -0.86
CA THR A 38 9.59 3.35 0.46
C THR A 38 8.21 2.71 0.55
N CYS A 39 7.83 1.85 -0.40
CA CYS A 39 6.49 1.24 -0.48
C CYS A 39 6.15 0.38 0.73
N LEU A 40 7.10 -0.40 1.28
CA LEU A 40 6.86 -1.19 2.49
C LEU A 40 6.50 -0.30 3.70
N TYR A 41 7.25 0.77 3.93
CA TYR A 41 6.97 1.75 4.99
C TYR A 41 5.59 2.37 4.85
N ALA A 42 5.24 2.77 3.62
CA ALA A 42 3.97 3.37 3.32
C ALA A 42 2.81 2.39 3.51
N ALA A 43 2.97 1.14 3.06
CA ALA A 43 1.97 0.08 3.19
C ALA A 43 1.72 -0.30 4.66
N VAL A 44 2.79 -0.47 5.47
CA VAL A 44 2.67 -0.76 6.90
C VAL A 44 1.96 0.39 7.63
N MET A 45 2.36 1.64 7.36
CA MET A 45 1.71 2.81 7.97
C MET A 45 0.23 2.89 7.56
N CYS A 46 -0.07 2.72 6.27
CA CYS A 46 -1.44 2.81 5.76
C CYS A 46 -2.32 1.68 6.34
N ALA A 47 -1.82 0.45 6.41
CA ALA A 47 -2.53 -0.67 7.04
C ALA A 47 -2.81 -0.40 8.52
N ALA A 48 -1.84 0.15 9.26
CA ALA A 48 -2.04 0.52 10.66
C ALA A 48 -3.13 1.59 10.82
N VAL A 49 -3.13 2.61 9.96
CA VAL A 49 -4.15 3.67 9.95
C VAL A 49 -5.53 3.12 9.62
N ILE A 50 -5.67 2.29 8.57
CA ILE A 50 -6.95 1.67 8.18
C ILE A 50 -7.51 0.80 9.30
N ASN A 51 -6.70 -0.11 9.85
CA ASN A 51 -7.10 -0.99 10.95
C ASN A 51 -7.48 -0.21 12.23
N ARG A 52 -6.89 0.97 12.44
CA ARG A 52 -7.12 1.77 13.65
C ARG A 52 -8.39 2.62 13.59
N PHE A 53 -8.73 3.13 12.41
CA PHE A 53 -9.72 4.19 12.24
C PHE A 53 -10.93 3.79 11.40
N THR A 54 -10.97 2.57 10.87
CA THR A 54 -12.11 2.06 10.09
C THR A 54 -12.54 0.68 10.58
N SER A 55 -13.63 0.15 10.03
CA SER A 55 -14.04 -1.24 10.22
C SER A 55 -13.39 -2.23 9.25
N PHE A 56 -12.55 -1.75 8.32
CA PHE A 56 -11.86 -2.62 7.37
C PHE A 56 -10.74 -3.38 8.09
N GLN A 57 -10.51 -4.61 7.63
CA GLN A 57 -9.30 -5.35 7.94
C GLN A 57 -8.28 -5.11 6.85
N ALA A 58 -7.18 -4.46 7.20
CA ALA A 58 -6.09 -4.16 6.29
C ALA A 58 -4.91 -5.11 6.50
N ALA A 59 -4.46 -5.74 5.42
CA ALA A 59 -3.26 -6.56 5.39
C ALA A 59 -2.27 -6.01 4.38
N VAL A 60 -0.98 -6.01 4.74
CA VAL A 60 0.08 -5.69 3.78
C VAL A 60 0.24 -6.86 2.83
N ARG A 61 0.27 -6.55 1.54
CA ARG A 61 0.60 -7.47 0.45
C ARG A 61 1.84 -6.97 -0.26
N GLY A 62 2.51 -7.87 -0.94
CA GLY A 62 3.65 -7.52 -1.76
C GLY A 62 4.09 -8.65 -2.66
N GLY A 63 5.13 -8.39 -3.43
CA GLY A 63 5.81 -9.36 -4.27
C GLY A 63 7.08 -8.77 -4.88
N ASP A 64 7.87 -9.60 -5.56
CA ASP A 64 9.18 -9.23 -6.13
C ASP A 64 9.10 -8.65 -7.55
N GLY A 65 7.96 -8.82 -8.24
CA GLY A 65 7.75 -8.39 -9.63
C GLY A 65 8.40 -9.31 -10.66
N ASP A 66 8.88 -10.49 -10.27
CA ASP A 66 9.58 -11.44 -11.13
C ASP A 66 9.02 -12.86 -10.93
N SER A 67 9.34 -13.48 -9.79
CA SER A 67 9.04 -14.88 -9.51
C SER A 67 7.97 -15.11 -8.44
N ASP A 68 7.70 -14.09 -7.63
CA ASP A 68 6.82 -14.13 -6.46
C ASP A 68 5.89 -12.91 -6.42
N GLY A 69 4.90 -12.89 -7.32
CA GLY A 69 3.90 -11.83 -7.39
C GLY A 69 4.50 -10.45 -7.67
N GLY A 70 3.76 -9.39 -7.35
CA GLY A 70 4.16 -8.00 -7.50
C GLY A 70 3.12 -7.15 -8.23
N LEU A 71 3.54 -5.96 -8.61
CA LEU A 71 2.74 -5.02 -9.40
C LEU A 71 3.14 -5.14 -10.87
N TYR A 72 2.19 -5.44 -11.74
CA TYR A 72 2.41 -5.57 -13.18
C TYR A 72 1.68 -4.47 -13.95
N ILE A 73 2.46 -3.65 -14.66
CA ILE A 73 1.99 -2.56 -15.52
C ILE A 73 2.48 -2.86 -16.93
N ASP A 74 1.55 -2.95 -17.89
CA ASP A 74 1.88 -3.26 -19.29
C ASP A 74 2.86 -4.44 -19.46
N TRP A 75 2.64 -5.51 -18.68
CA TRP A 75 3.45 -6.74 -18.63
C TRP A 75 4.85 -6.62 -18.01
N VAL A 76 5.21 -5.45 -17.50
CA VAL A 76 6.44 -5.25 -16.72
C VAL A 76 6.11 -5.45 -15.24
N GLY A 77 6.81 -6.38 -14.61
CA GLY A 77 6.67 -6.65 -13.17
C GLY A 77 7.58 -5.76 -12.34
N HIS A 78 7.05 -5.33 -11.19
CA HIS A 78 7.72 -4.47 -10.23
C HIS A 78 7.57 -5.04 -8.82
N GLY A 79 8.70 -5.16 -8.12
CA GLY A 79 8.70 -5.46 -6.70
C GLY A 79 8.03 -4.34 -5.94
N HIS A 80 6.97 -4.65 -5.21
CA HIS A 80 6.11 -3.63 -4.63
C HIS A 80 5.31 -4.13 -3.43
N TYR A 81 4.94 -3.21 -2.56
CA TYR A 81 4.06 -3.47 -1.41
C TYR A 81 2.85 -2.54 -1.45
N TRP A 82 1.67 -3.08 -1.14
CA TRP A 82 0.42 -2.37 -1.05
C TRP A 82 -0.41 -2.91 0.13
N VAL A 83 -1.62 -2.39 0.31
CA VAL A 83 -2.56 -2.88 1.30
C VAL A 83 -3.77 -3.48 0.60
N GLU A 84 -4.23 -4.64 1.05
CA GLU A 84 -5.56 -5.14 0.77
C GLU A 84 -6.46 -4.87 1.99
N ALA A 85 -7.53 -4.10 1.78
CA ALA A 85 -8.50 -3.77 2.81
C ALA A 85 -9.82 -4.50 2.54
N THR A 86 -10.29 -5.28 3.51
CA THR A 86 -11.51 -6.08 3.39
C THR A 86 -12.60 -5.67 4.38
N ALA A 87 -13.86 -5.70 3.93
CA ALA A 87 -15.04 -5.54 4.78
C ALA A 87 -16.15 -6.47 4.29
N GLY A 88 -16.43 -7.54 5.03
CA GLY A 88 -17.31 -8.62 4.55
C GLY A 88 -16.73 -9.28 3.30
N ASP A 89 -17.53 -9.35 2.24
CA ASP A 89 -17.11 -9.96 0.96
C ASP A 89 -16.42 -8.97 0.01
N GLN A 90 -16.26 -7.71 0.42
CA GLN A 90 -15.61 -6.68 -0.40
C GLN A 90 -14.11 -6.61 -0.07
N SER A 91 -13.28 -6.50 -1.11
CA SER A 91 -11.83 -6.33 -1.01
C SER A 91 -11.38 -5.19 -1.92
N PHE A 92 -10.49 -4.35 -1.41
CA PHE A 92 -9.95 -3.19 -2.11
C PHE A 92 -8.43 -3.18 -2.03
N VAL A 93 -7.78 -2.91 -3.16
CA VAL A 93 -6.37 -2.53 -3.17
C VAL A 93 -6.27 -1.07 -2.76
N VAL A 94 -5.36 -0.79 -1.83
CA VAL A 94 -4.97 0.53 -1.38
C VAL A 94 -3.47 0.67 -1.56
N ASP A 95 -3.06 1.49 -2.52
CA ASP A 95 -1.64 1.78 -2.79
C ASP A 95 -1.41 3.28 -2.77
N VAL A 96 -0.70 3.74 -1.74
CA VAL A 96 -0.36 5.15 -1.55
C VAL A 96 0.99 5.53 -2.17
N THR A 97 1.62 4.62 -2.92
CA THR A 97 2.94 4.80 -3.54
C THR A 97 2.98 4.36 -5.01
N ALA A 98 1.82 4.14 -5.62
CA ALA A 98 1.73 3.62 -6.99
C ALA A 98 2.43 4.52 -8.03
N ASP A 99 2.55 5.82 -7.74
CA ASP A 99 3.25 6.80 -8.58
C ASP A 99 4.75 6.55 -8.74
N GLN A 100 5.36 5.67 -7.93
CA GLN A 100 6.71 5.15 -8.18
C GLN A 100 6.87 4.56 -9.58
N PHE A 101 5.76 4.07 -10.16
CA PHE A 101 5.73 3.40 -11.47
C PHE A 101 4.89 4.16 -12.50
N GLY A 102 4.53 5.42 -12.21
CA GLY A 102 3.74 6.26 -13.12
C GLY A 102 2.22 6.08 -13.02
N LEU A 103 1.72 5.32 -12.04
CA LEU A 103 0.30 5.26 -11.71
C LEU A 103 -0.14 6.52 -10.91
N PRO A 104 -1.45 6.73 -10.64
CA PRO A 104 -1.90 7.79 -9.74
C PRO A 104 -1.22 7.70 -8.36
N LYS A 105 -0.99 8.84 -7.70
CA LYS A 105 -0.35 8.90 -6.37
C LYS A 105 -0.98 7.96 -5.34
N VAL A 106 -2.30 7.81 -5.42
CA VAL A 106 -3.09 6.94 -4.57
C VAL A 106 -4.02 6.15 -5.47
N VAL A 107 -4.00 4.83 -5.34
CA VAL A 107 -4.93 3.90 -5.97
C VAL A 107 -5.78 3.29 -4.87
N VAL A 108 -7.09 3.43 -4.98
CA VAL A 108 -8.08 2.75 -4.13
C VAL A 108 -9.18 2.20 -5.02
N ALA A 109 -9.23 0.88 -5.22
CA ALA A 109 -10.20 0.25 -6.09
C ALA A 109 -10.35 -1.25 -5.79
N PRO A 110 -11.50 -1.87 -6.12
CA PRO A 110 -11.61 -3.32 -6.15
C PRO A 110 -10.72 -3.91 -7.25
N LEU A 111 -10.35 -5.20 -7.13
CA LEU A 111 -9.38 -5.85 -8.02
C LEU A 111 -9.75 -5.77 -9.51
N GLU A 112 -11.04 -5.83 -9.82
CA GLU A 112 -11.58 -5.76 -11.17
C GLU A 112 -11.44 -4.39 -11.87
N ASP A 113 -11.26 -3.31 -11.09
CA ASP A 113 -11.25 -1.93 -11.59
C ASP A 113 -9.85 -1.29 -11.55
N LEU A 114 -8.81 -2.08 -11.29
CA LEU A 114 -7.45 -1.56 -11.13
C LEU A 114 -6.81 -1.18 -12.47
N PRO A 115 -6.03 -0.08 -12.51
CA PRO A 115 -5.27 0.32 -13.70
C PRO A 115 -4.06 -0.58 -13.98
N ALA A 116 -3.73 -1.49 -13.07
CA ALA A 116 -2.59 -2.39 -13.11
C ALA A 116 -2.94 -3.69 -12.37
N ARG A 117 -2.15 -4.75 -12.59
CA ARG A 117 -2.38 -6.04 -11.93
C ARG A 117 -1.56 -6.14 -10.67
N TYR A 118 -2.23 -6.21 -9.53
CA TYR A 118 -1.64 -6.46 -8.22
C TYR A 118 -1.78 -7.95 -7.92
N ILE A 119 -0.66 -8.65 -7.82
CA ILE A 119 -0.63 -10.11 -7.62
C ILE A 119 0.12 -10.38 -6.32
N PRO A 120 -0.55 -10.80 -5.23
CA PRO A 120 0.14 -11.15 -3.99
C PRO A 120 1.16 -12.27 -4.22
N GLY A 121 2.38 -12.10 -3.70
CA GLY A 121 3.39 -13.15 -3.58
C GLY A 121 3.22 -13.98 -2.30
N ASP A 122 4.31 -14.56 -1.79
CA ASP A 122 4.32 -15.33 -0.55
C ASP A 122 4.03 -14.44 0.65
N GLN A 123 2.82 -14.59 1.20
CA GLN A 123 2.38 -13.81 2.34
C GLN A 123 3.29 -14.00 3.57
N LYS A 124 3.91 -15.17 3.74
CA LYS A 124 4.81 -15.40 4.88
C LYS A 124 6.03 -14.49 4.80
N ALA A 125 6.63 -14.37 3.61
CA ALA A 125 7.76 -13.48 3.38
C ALA A 125 7.37 -12.01 3.56
N VAL A 126 6.19 -11.61 3.04
CA VAL A 126 5.65 -10.25 3.22
C VAL A 126 5.44 -9.91 4.70
N ASP A 127 4.86 -10.83 5.47
CA ASP A 127 4.63 -10.66 6.91
C ASP A 127 5.95 -10.55 7.69
N GLU A 128 6.96 -11.35 7.33
CA GLU A 128 8.31 -11.27 7.89
C GLU A 128 8.94 -9.90 7.63
N HIS A 129 8.90 -9.40 6.38
CA HIS A 129 9.42 -8.07 6.06
C HIS A 129 8.70 -6.95 6.83
N ALA A 130 7.37 -7.03 6.95
CA ALA A 130 6.59 -6.06 7.71
C ALA A 130 6.92 -6.11 9.21
N ALA A 131 7.11 -7.31 9.77
CA ALA A 131 7.49 -7.51 11.16
C ALA A 131 8.89 -6.99 11.46
N GLU A 132 9.87 -7.29 10.60
CA GLU A 132 11.24 -6.78 10.71
C GLU A 132 11.29 -5.25 10.71
N LEU A 133 10.54 -4.62 9.79
CA LEU A 133 10.42 -3.16 9.76
C LEU A 133 9.84 -2.61 11.08
N MET A 134 8.75 -3.20 11.57
CA MET A 134 8.12 -2.76 12.81
C MET A 134 9.03 -2.93 14.04
N LEU A 135 9.81 -4.01 14.10
CA LEU A 135 10.82 -4.22 15.13
C LEU A 135 11.92 -3.15 15.06
N GLY A 136 12.37 -2.80 13.86
CA GLY A 136 13.30 -1.69 13.64
C GLY A 136 12.79 -0.38 14.24
N ILE A 137 11.56 0.01 13.89
CA ILE A 137 10.92 1.24 14.39
C ILE A 137 10.80 1.24 15.93
N GLN A 138 10.41 0.11 16.53
CA GLN A 138 10.29 0.00 17.99
C GLN A 138 11.63 0.10 18.70
N SER A 139 12.68 -0.48 18.12
CA SER A 139 14.03 -0.45 18.71
C SER A 139 14.60 0.97 18.77
N GLU A 140 14.30 1.81 17.78
CA GLU A 140 14.73 3.21 17.72
C GLU A 140 13.97 4.11 18.70
N GLN A 141 12.71 3.78 19.03
CA GLN A 141 11.91 4.54 20.02
C GLN A 141 12.30 4.26 21.47
N ALA A 142 13.00 3.16 21.73
CA ALA A 142 13.44 2.75 23.07
C ALA A 142 14.83 3.29 23.44
N GLY A 143 15.55 3.92 22.50
CA GLY A 143 16.86 4.54 22.69
C GLY A 143 16.78 6.05 22.81
#